data_AF-A0A8J4WT43-F1
#
_entry.id   AF-A0A8J4WT43-F1
#
_cell.length_a   1.000
_cell.length_b   1.000
_cell.length_c   1.000
_cell.angle_alpha   90.00
_cell.angle_beta   90.00
_cell.angle_gamma   90.00
#
_symmetry.space_group_name_H-M   'P 1'
#
loop_
_entity.id
_entity.type
_entity.pdbx_description
1 polymer ?
#
loop_
_entity_poly.entity_id
_entity_poly.type
_entity_poly.pdbx_seq_one_letter_code
_entity_poly.pdbx_strand_id
1 'polypeptide(L)'
;MTGLANQLPDLCNGAQKWITQLEEKTIGHLLAIGDVKAILAQTIGKVKTTEILNEAGLQAAIGQNAGNSIAFGAFRNKVWNALRKAYPTKMYPGKLESVTLKEDENVVKFINDF
;
A
#
# COMPACT_ATOMS: atom_id res chain seq x y z
N MET A 1 -18.70 10.63 -9.73
CA MET A 1 -17.23 10.50 -9.82
C MET A 1 -16.76 9.66 -8.64
N THR A 2 -16.25 8.46 -8.88
CA THR A 2 -15.65 7.62 -7.83
C THR A 2 -14.22 8.10 -7.59
N GLY A 3 -13.94 8.58 -6.36
CA GLY A 3 -12.59 9.01 -5.99
C GLY A 3 -11.57 7.86 -6.06
N LEU A 4 -10.29 8.19 -6.24
CA LEU A 4 -9.20 7.22 -6.37
C LEU A 4 -9.21 6.16 -5.25
N ALA A 5 -9.49 6.57 -4.01
CA ALA A 5 -9.56 5.67 -2.85
C ALA A 5 -10.60 4.54 -3.01
N ASN A 6 -11.70 4.79 -3.74
CA ASN A 6 -12.75 3.79 -3.98
C ASN A 6 -12.40 2.80 -5.09
N GLN A 7 -11.31 3.03 -5.83
CA GLN A 7 -10.83 2.15 -6.88
C GLN A 7 -9.70 1.23 -6.41
N LEU A 8 -9.20 1.44 -5.19
CA LEU A 8 -8.12 0.65 -4.62
C LEU A 8 -8.68 -0.60 -3.95
N PRO A 9 -7.92 -1.71 -3.94
CA PRO A 9 -8.38 -2.95 -3.30
C PRO A 9 -8.51 -2.79 -1.77
N ASP A 10 -9.13 -3.75 -1.08
CA ASP A 10 -9.20 -3.67 0.37
C ASP A 10 -7.82 -3.92 1.02
N LEU A 11 -7.37 -2.97 1.85
CA LEU A 11 -6.12 -3.07 2.63
C LEU A 11 -6.12 -4.27 3.59
N CYS A 12 -7.29 -4.72 4.07
CA CYS A 12 -7.42 -5.90 4.95
C CYS A 12 -6.98 -7.21 4.28
N ASN A 13 -6.86 -7.24 2.94
CA ASN A 13 -6.33 -8.38 2.19
C ASN A 13 -4.82 -8.32 1.97
N GLY A 14 -4.14 -7.33 2.55
CA GLY A 14 -2.70 -7.11 2.47
C GLY A 14 -2.36 -5.83 1.73
N ALA A 15 -1.44 -5.05 2.31
CA ALA A 15 -1.07 -3.75 1.77
C ALA A 15 -0.38 -3.81 0.41
N GLN A 16 0.30 -4.89 0.06
CA GLN A 16 1.10 -4.92 -1.16
C GLN A 16 0.26 -4.69 -2.42
N LYS A 17 -0.91 -5.34 -2.53
CA LYS A 17 -1.80 -5.15 -3.68
C LYS A 17 -2.34 -3.72 -3.76
N TRP A 18 -2.65 -3.13 -2.61
CA TRP A 18 -3.10 -1.75 -2.51
C TRP A 18 -2.02 -0.75 -2.94
N ILE A 19 -0.80 -0.93 -2.44
CA ILE A 19 0.36 -0.10 -2.76
C ILE A 19 0.65 -0.17 -4.26
N THR A 20 0.72 -1.37 -4.83
CA THR A 20 0.99 -1.55 -6.27
C THR A 20 -0.06 -0.82 -7.12
N GLN A 21 -1.35 -1.00 -6.85
CA GLN A 21 -2.39 -0.31 -7.63
C GLN A 21 -2.38 1.21 -7.45
N LEU A 22 -2.10 1.71 -6.25
CA LEU A 22 -1.98 3.14 -6.03
C LEU A 22 -0.84 3.71 -6.87
N GLU A 23 0.32 3.06 -6.88
CA GLU A 23 1.49 3.50 -7.62
C GLU A 23 1.29 3.43 -9.13
N GLU A 24 0.65 2.39 -9.63
CA GLU A 24 0.26 2.30 -11.06
C GLU A 24 -0.68 3.44 -11.46
N LYS A 25 -1.69 3.73 -10.64
CA LYS A 25 -2.66 4.80 -10.92
C LYS A 25 -2.10 6.21 -10.74
N THR A 26 -0.97 6.36 -10.04
CA THR A 26 -0.33 7.64 -9.76
C THR A 26 1.03 7.79 -10.44
N ILE A 27 1.37 6.87 -11.35
CA ILE A 27 2.61 6.95 -12.10
C ILE A 27 2.68 8.26 -12.89
N GLY A 28 3.85 8.90 -12.87
CA GLY A 28 4.03 10.22 -13.48
C GLY A 28 3.46 11.40 -12.67
N HIS A 29 2.80 11.17 -11.54
CA HIS A 29 2.34 12.21 -10.64
C HIS A 29 3.28 12.38 -9.44
N LEU A 30 3.63 13.64 -9.13
CA LEU A 30 4.34 13.99 -7.91
C LEU A 30 3.35 14.08 -6.75
N LEU A 31 3.17 12.97 -6.04
CA LEU A 31 2.33 12.94 -4.84
C LEU A 31 2.97 13.74 -3.71
N ALA A 32 2.16 14.54 -3.04
CA ALA A 32 2.52 15.18 -1.78
C ALA A 32 2.04 14.34 -0.59
N ILE A 33 2.60 14.58 0.59
CA ILE A 33 2.19 13.87 1.82
C ILE A 33 0.69 14.07 2.10
N GLY A 34 0.16 15.25 1.78
CA GLY A 34 -1.27 15.57 1.90
C GLY A 34 -2.15 14.66 1.06
N ASP A 35 -1.75 14.36 -0.18
CA ASP A 35 -2.50 13.48 -1.08
C ASP A 35 -2.58 12.06 -0.52
N VAL A 36 -1.43 11.51 -0.11
CA VAL A 36 -1.37 10.17 0.48
C VAL A 36 -2.15 10.11 1.80
N LYS A 37 -2.04 11.14 2.64
CA LYS A 37 -2.83 11.26 3.89
C LYS A 37 -4.32 11.28 3.61
N ALA A 38 -4.78 12.01 2.60
CA ALA A 38 -6.18 12.07 2.23
C ALA A 38 -6.69 10.73 1.68
N ILE A 39 -5.91 10.07 0.84
CA ILE A 39 -6.23 8.74 0.30
C ILE A 39 -6.33 7.72 1.44
N LEU A 40 -5.33 7.66 2.34
CA LEU A 40 -5.35 6.76 3.49
C LEU A 40 -6.53 7.06 4.43
N ALA A 41 -6.83 8.34 4.69
CA ALA A 41 -7.95 8.71 5.56
C ALA A 41 -9.29 8.26 4.98
N GLN A 42 -9.43 8.24 3.64
CA GLN A 42 -10.61 7.72 2.95
C GLN A 42 -10.65 6.19 2.94
N THR A 43 -9.50 5.50 2.87
CA THR A 43 -9.46 4.03 2.82
C THR A 43 -9.57 3.36 4.20
N ILE A 44 -8.84 3.85 5.20
CA ILE A 44 -8.69 3.20 6.53
C ILE A 44 -9.09 4.12 7.69
N GLY A 45 -9.63 5.30 7.40
CA GLY A 45 -10.03 6.27 8.41
C GLY A 45 -8.87 7.08 8.99
N LYS A 46 -9.23 8.20 9.61
CA LYS A 46 -8.28 9.20 10.13
C LYS A 46 -7.37 8.66 11.25
N VAL A 47 -7.93 7.86 12.16
CA VAL A 47 -7.20 7.32 13.32
C VAL A 47 -6.08 6.39 12.86
N LYS A 48 -6.42 5.40 12.02
CA LYS A 48 -5.42 4.46 11.49
C LYS A 48 -4.39 5.14 10.60
N THR A 49 -4.82 6.10 9.79
CA THR A 49 -3.89 6.92 8.99
C THR A 49 -2.86 7.62 9.88
N THR A 50 -3.29 8.15 11.03
CA THR A 50 -2.40 8.81 11.99
C THR A 50 -1.39 7.83 12.58
N GLU A 51 -1.81 6.62 12.96
CA GLU A 51 -0.91 5.57 13.43
C GLU A 51 0.17 5.22 12.40
N ILE A 52 -0.22 5.01 11.14
CA ILE A 52 0.70 4.68 10.04
C ILE A 52 1.72 5.80 9.81
N LEU A 53 1.26 7.07 9.77
CA LEU A 53 2.15 8.21 9.57
C LEU A 53 3.11 8.40 10.76
N ASN A 54 2.64 8.18 12.00
CA ASN A 54 3.50 8.18 13.18
C ASN A 54 4.59 7.11 13.08
N GLU A 55 4.23 5.87 12.72
CA GLU A 55 5.20 4.78 12.55
C GLU A 55 6.21 5.08 11.45
N ALA A 56 5.81 5.80 10.40
CA ALA A 56 6.69 6.25 9.32
C ALA A 56 7.58 7.46 9.69
N GLY A 57 7.50 7.99 10.91
CA GLY A 57 8.26 9.15 11.36
C GLY A 57 7.74 10.50 10.83
N LEU A 58 6.44 10.57 10.51
CA LEU A 58 5.76 11.75 9.95
C LEU A 58 4.87 12.46 10.98
N GLN A 59 5.23 12.44 12.26
CA GLN A 59 4.49 13.08 13.37
C GLN A 59 4.13 14.55 13.05
N ALA A 60 5.09 15.29 12.48
CA ALA A 60 4.91 16.70 12.13
C ALA A 60 3.82 16.94 11.06
N ALA A 61 3.62 15.98 10.14
CA ALA A 61 2.63 16.08 9.07
C ALA A 61 1.20 15.71 9.50
N ILE A 62 1.02 15.17 10.71
CA ILE A 62 -0.29 14.71 11.20
C ILE A 62 -1.18 15.89 11.60
N GLY A 63 -0.60 16.98 12.13
CA GLY A 63 -1.32 18.17 12.58
C GLY A 63 -1.09 19.45 11.79
N GLN A 64 -0.03 19.53 10.97
CA GLN A 64 0.33 20.77 10.27
C GLN A 64 0.02 20.70 8.77
N ASN A 65 -0.75 21.66 8.28
CA ASN A 65 -1.01 21.81 6.84
C ASN A 65 0.27 22.13 6.05
N ALA A 66 1.28 22.74 6.69
CA ALA A 66 2.57 23.06 6.07
C ALA A 66 3.32 21.82 5.55
N GLY A 67 3.11 20.65 6.16
CA GLY A 67 3.71 19.39 5.71
C GLY A 67 3.01 18.75 4.51
N ASN A 68 1.81 19.21 4.15
CA ASN A 68 1.00 18.54 3.13
C ASN A 68 1.56 18.71 1.72
N SER A 69 2.29 19.80 1.44
CA SER A 69 2.89 20.08 0.12
C SER A 69 4.27 19.45 -0.08
N ILE A 70 4.82 18.79 0.95
CA ILE A 70 6.12 18.12 0.86
C ILE A 70 5.99 16.90 -0.05
N ALA A 71 6.95 16.72 -0.96
CA ALA A 71 7.00 15.57 -1.84
C ALA A 71 7.05 14.25 -1.05
N PHE A 72 6.14 13.34 -1.36
CA PHE A 72 6.02 12.06 -0.66
C PHE A 72 7.21 11.12 -0.90
N GLY A 73 7.96 11.31 -1.98
CA GLY A 73 9.04 10.41 -2.40
C GLY A 73 10.07 10.09 -1.31
N ALA A 74 10.42 11.07 -0.46
CA ALA A 74 11.36 10.87 0.64
C ALA A 74 10.83 9.96 1.77
N PHE A 75 9.52 9.81 1.88
CA PHE A 75 8.85 9.04 2.94
C PHE A 75 8.19 7.76 2.41
N ARG A 76 8.11 7.60 1.08
CA ARG A 76 7.47 6.48 0.38
C ARG A 76 7.76 5.14 1.03
N ASN A 77 9.04 4.78 1.14
CA ASN A 77 9.45 3.49 1.68
C ASN A 77 9.04 3.30 3.15
N LYS A 78 9.11 4.36 3.97
CA LYS A 78 8.75 4.29 5.39
C LYS A 78 7.25 4.07 5.56
N VAL A 79 6.43 4.80 4.80
CA VAL A 79 4.96 4.68 4.83
C VAL A 79 4.51 3.32 4.30
N TRP A 80 5.12 2.83 3.20
CA TRP A 80 4.83 1.49 2.67
C TRP A 80 5.22 0.37 3.61
N ASN A 81 6.35 0.49 4.31
CA ASN A 81 6.73 -0.51 5.30
C ASN A 81 5.79 -0.51 6.50
N ALA A 82 5.39 0.67 7.01
CA ALA A 82 4.38 0.77 8.06
C ALA A 82 3.05 0.12 7.65
N LEU A 83 2.60 0.39 6.41
CA LEU A 83 1.38 -0.24 5.88
C LEU A 83 1.50 -1.76 5.76
N ARG A 84 2.59 -2.29 5.22
CA ARG A 84 2.80 -3.75 5.12
C ARG A 84 2.87 -4.41 6.49
N LYS A 85 3.40 -3.74 7.51
CA LYS A 85 3.44 -4.25 8.86
C LYS A 85 2.04 -4.27 9.51
N ALA A 86 1.26 -3.22 9.30
CA ALA A 86 -0.12 -3.14 9.81
C ALA A 86 -1.10 -4.06 9.06
N TYR A 87 -0.86 -4.28 7.77
CA TYR A 87 -1.68 -5.07 6.87
C TYR A 87 -0.80 -6.05 6.08
N PRO A 88 -0.30 -7.11 6.72
CA PRO A 88 0.57 -8.08 6.07
C PRO A 88 -0.20 -8.83 4.97
N THR A 89 0.50 -9.16 3.89
CA THR A 89 -0.03 -10.06 2.87
C THR A 89 -0.28 -11.42 3.53
N LYS A 90 -1.53 -11.90 3.48
CA LYS A 90 -1.88 -13.23 4.00
C LYS A 90 -1.20 -14.28 3.13
N MET A 91 -0.11 -14.84 3.65
CA MET A 91 0.55 -16.01 3.06
C MET A 91 -0.14 -17.24 3.65
N TYR A 92 -0.60 -18.15 2.80
CA TYR A 92 -1.17 -19.43 3.22
C TYR A 92 -0.10 -20.51 2.99
N PRO A 93 0.66 -20.93 4.02
CA PRO A 93 1.81 -21.83 3.84
C PRO A 93 1.42 -23.17 3.18
N GLY A 94 0.24 -23.72 3.53
CA GLY A 94 -0.25 -24.97 2.95
C GLY A 94 -0.56 -24.92 1.45
N LYS A 95 -0.68 -23.72 0.85
CA LYS A 95 -0.79 -23.54 -0.60
C LYS A 95 0.56 -23.62 -1.32
N LEU A 96 1.68 -23.39 -0.63
CA LEU A 96 3.02 -23.51 -1.22
C LEU A 96 3.55 -24.94 -1.14
N GLU A 97 3.26 -25.65 -0.05
CA GLU A 97 3.71 -27.03 0.16
C GLU A 97 3.00 -28.05 -0.75
N SER A 98 1.82 -27.71 -1.29
CA SER A 98 1.00 -28.59 -2.13
C SER A 98 1.19 -28.36 -3.63
N VAL A 99 1.97 -27.36 -4.03
CA VAL A 99 2.06 -26.97 -5.44
C VAL A 99 3.38 -27.45 -6.03
N THR A 100 3.28 -28.49 -6.84
CA THR A 100 4.38 -29.07 -7.61
C THR A 100 4.28 -28.57 -9.05
N LEU A 101 5.39 -28.10 -9.62
CA LEU A 101 5.45 -27.77 -11.04
C LEU A 101 5.12 -29.03 -11.85
N LYS A 102 4.07 -28.99 -12.65
CA LYS A 102 3.72 -30.11 -13.53
C LYS A 102 4.72 -30.18 -14.69
N GLU A 103 4.95 -31.38 -15.21
CA GLU A 103 5.94 -31.63 -16.28
C GLU A 103 5.71 -30.75 -17.54
N ASP A 104 4.47 -30.35 -17.78
CA ASP A 104 4.06 -29.55 -18.95
C ASP A 104 3.83 -28.05 -18.64
N GLU A 105 4.04 -27.62 -17.40
CA GLU A 105 3.72 -26.26 -16.98
C GLU A 105 4.89 -25.29 -17.20
N ASN A 106 4.58 -24.13 -17.79
CA ASN A 106 5.57 -23.10 -17.98
C ASN A 106 5.97 -22.48 -16.63
N VAL A 107 7.26 -22.49 -16.31
CA VAL A 107 7.82 -21.98 -15.05
C VAL A 107 7.42 -20.52 -14.76
N VAL A 108 7.31 -19.67 -15.79
CA VAL A 108 6.91 -18.27 -15.63
C VAL A 108 5.43 -18.17 -15.25
N LYS A 109 4.58 -19.03 -15.82
CA LYS A 109 3.17 -19.09 -15.48
C LYS A 109 2.97 -19.60 -14.05
N PHE A 110 3.69 -20.65 -13.69
CA PHE A 110 3.69 -21.23 -12.34
C PHE A 110 4.07 -20.21 -11.25
N ILE A 111 5.13 -19.41 -11.47
CA ILE A 111 5.57 -18.41 -10.50
C ILE A 111 4.53 -17.28 -10.32
N ASN A 112 3.78 -16.94 -11.38
CA ASN A 112 2.79 -15.85 -11.34
C ASN A 112 1.43 -16.25 -10.74
N ASP A 113 1.20 -17.54 -10.48
CA ASP A 113 -0.05 -18.04 -9.88
C ASP A 113 -0.06 -17.94 -8.32
N PHE A 114 1.00 -17.37 -7.72
CA PHE A 114 1.13 -17.11 -6.28
C PHE A 114 1.21 -15.60 -5.97
#